data_AF-A0A1N6E0R1-F1
#
_entry.id   AF-A0A1N6E0R1-F1
#
_cell.length_a   1.000
_cell.length_b   1.000
_cell.length_c   1.000
_cell.angle_alpha   90.00
_cell.angle_beta   90.00
_cell.angle_gamma   90.00
#
_symmetry.space_group_name_H-M   'P 1'
#
loop_
_entity.id
_entity.type
_entity.pdbx_description
1 polymer ?
#
loop_
_entity_poly.entity_id
_entity_poly.type
_entity_poly.pdbx_seq_one_letter_code
_entity_poly.pdbx_strand_id
1 'polypeptide(L)'
;MPHRSTQGANEHKGVPECPRANAQASGYNGISNTSYASWGTGMECKVSWMGQDGMAFAAETGSGHLVAMDGAPEGGGRNLAPRPMEMVLLGTGGCTAYDVVMILKKSRQEIAGCSVTLKAERASEDPKVFTKVHFHFTVTGKNLNPATVERAINLSHDKYCSASIMIAKTAELTHSFDIVAG
;
A
#
# COMPACT_ATOMS: atom_id res chain seq x y z
N MET A 1 68.76 -14.91 -5.83
CA MET A 1 69.30 -13.67 -5.23
C MET A 1 69.59 -12.70 -6.38
N PRO A 2 69.18 -11.43 -6.37
CA PRO A 2 68.24 -10.71 -5.47
C PRO A 2 66.97 -10.24 -6.22
N HIS A 3 65.77 -10.30 -5.63
CA HIS A 3 65.15 -9.30 -4.74
C HIS A 3 64.77 -7.95 -5.40
N ARG A 4 63.47 -7.74 -5.62
CA ARG A 4 62.57 -6.75 -4.97
C ARG A 4 61.24 -6.72 -5.74
N SER A 5 60.13 -7.22 -5.17
CA SER A 5 59.13 -6.44 -4.42
C SER A 5 58.78 -5.13 -5.14
N THR A 6 57.59 -5.01 -5.72
CA THR A 6 56.48 -4.39 -4.98
C THR A 6 55.11 -4.99 -5.31
N GLN A 7 54.32 -5.13 -4.26
CA GLN A 7 52.90 -5.43 -4.23
C GLN A 7 52.10 -4.40 -5.05
N GLY A 8 51.11 -4.86 -5.81
CA GLY A 8 50.00 -4.05 -6.29
C GLY A 8 48.72 -4.75 -5.88
N ALA A 9 48.21 -4.39 -4.69
CA ALA A 9 46.89 -4.82 -4.25
C ALA A 9 45.85 -4.30 -5.25
N ASN A 10 45.02 -5.20 -5.76
CA ASN A 10 43.90 -4.84 -6.62
C ASN A 10 42.81 -4.24 -5.73
N GLU A 11 42.82 -2.91 -5.60
CA GLU A 11 41.84 -2.16 -4.84
C GLU A 11 40.45 -2.34 -5.47
N HIS A 12 39.53 -2.86 -4.67
CA HIS A 12 38.10 -2.78 -4.93
C HIS A 12 37.72 -1.31 -5.14
N LYS A 13 37.46 -0.91 -6.39
CA LYS A 13 36.90 0.40 -6.71
C LYS A 13 35.54 0.49 -6.02
N GLY A 14 35.50 1.32 -4.98
CA GLY A 14 34.31 1.62 -4.19
C GLY A 14 33.17 2.13 -5.05
N VAL A 15 31.95 1.78 -4.61
CA VAL A 15 30.69 2.36 -5.07
C VAL A 15 30.79 3.89 -4.91
N PRO A 16 30.43 4.70 -5.92
CA PRO A 16 30.45 6.15 -5.77
C PRO A 16 29.49 6.56 -4.66
N GLU A 17 30.03 7.20 -3.62
CA GLU A 17 29.24 7.78 -2.53
C GLU A 17 28.24 8.78 -3.11
N CYS A 18 26.97 8.63 -2.72
CA CYS A 18 25.93 9.61 -2.99
C CYS A 18 26.38 10.97 -2.43
N PRO A 19 26.48 12.02 -3.25
CA PRO A 19 26.94 13.32 -2.78
C PRO A 19 26.03 13.79 -1.64
N ARG A 20 26.64 14.02 -0.46
CA ARG A 20 25.95 14.62 0.69
C ARG A 20 25.34 15.93 0.20
N ALA A 21 24.02 15.95 0.07
CA ALA A 21 23.28 17.13 -0.33
C ALA A 21 23.59 18.23 0.68
N ASN A 22 24.31 19.25 0.20
CA ASN A 22 24.63 20.43 0.98
C ASN A 22 23.30 21.11 1.30
N ALA A 23 22.96 21.18 2.59
CA ALA A 23 21.72 21.74 3.10
C ALA A 23 21.73 23.27 2.93
N GLN A 24 21.53 23.73 1.69
CA GLN A 24 21.21 25.12 1.36
C GLN A 24 20.13 25.14 0.28
N ALA A 25 19.01 24.46 0.57
CA ALA A 25 17.74 24.79 -0.06
C ALA A 25 17.10 25.91 0.76
N SER A 26 17.22 27.14 0.26
CA SER A 26 16.53 28.30 0.80
C SER A 26 15.01 28.08 0.80
N GLY A 27 14.36 28.20 1.96
CA GLY A 27 12.94 28.53 2.02
C GLY A 27 11.97 27.50 2.57
N TYR A 28 12.39 26.40 3.20
CA TYR A 28 11.47 25.62 4.04
C TYR A 28 11.43 26.22 5.45
N ASN A 29 10.67 27.31 5.60
CA ASN A 29 10.30 27.80 6.91
C ASN A 29 9.52 26.68 7.62
N GLY A 30 10.12 26.12 8.67
CA GLY A 30 9.48 25.14 9.53
C GLY A 30 8.15 25.69 10.00
N ILE A 31 7.07 25.07 9.53
CA ILE A 31 5.76 25.20 10.15
C ILE A 31 5.93 24.50 11.50
N SER A 32 6.22 25.27 12.55
CA SER A 32 6.14 24.81 13.92
C SER A 32 4.70 24.32 14.15
N ASN A 33 4.55 23.01 14.27
CA ASN A 33 3.27 22.33 14.21
C ASN A 33 2.53 22.46 15.55
N THR A 34 1.95 23.63 15.83
CA THR A 34 1.24 23.89 17.09
C THR A 34 -0.24 23.45 17.04
N SER A 35 -0.78 23.04 15.89
CA SER A 35 -2.22 22.75 15.72
C SER A 35 -2.63 21.28 15.84
N TYR A 36 -1.71 20.32 15.69
CA TYR A 36 -2.03 18.87 15.78
C TYR A 36 -1.77 18.28 17.18
N ALA A 37 -1.23 19.07 18.11
CA ALA A 37 -0.88 18.63 19.46
C ALA A 37 -2.08 18.13 20.30
N SER A 38 -3.32 18.44 19.89
CA SER A 38 -4.55 18.00 20.55
C SER A 38 -5.12 16.67 20.02
N TRP A 39 -4.59 16.17 18.91
CA TRP A 39 -5.00 14.89 18.32
C TRP A 39 -4.12 13.83 19.02
N GLY A 40 -4.72 12.82 19.66
CA GLY A 40 -4.00 11.81 20.44
C GLY A 40 -3.02 10.96 19.59
N THR A 41 -2.62 9.78 20.08
CA THR A 41 -1.78 8.83 19.31
C THR A 41 -2.58 8.23 18.13
N GLY A 42 -2.88 9.05 17.14
CA GLY A 42 -3.60 8.68 15.91
C GLY A 42 -2.66 8.16 14.84
N MET A 43 -3.24 7.62 13.78
CA MET A 43 -2.48 7.30 12.56
C MET A 43 -2.11 8.60 11.85
N GLU A 44 -0.81 8.87 11.71
CA GLU A 44 -0.29 10.01 10.95
C GLU A 44 0.41 9.50 9.70
N CYS A 45 0.19 10.17 8.57
CA CYS A 45 0.94 9.95 7.33
C CYS A 45 1.28 11.31 6.72
N LYS A 46 2.50 11.48 6.22
CA LYS A 46 2.92 12.66 5.49
C LYS A 46 3.05 12.33 4.01
N VAL A 47 2.41 13.11 3.14
CA VAL A 47 2.55 12.99 1.68
C VAL A 47 3.20 14.26 1.16
N SER A 48 4.23 14.15 0.34
CA SER A 48 4.99 15.26 -0.22
C SER A 48 5.10 15.12 -1.73
N TRP A 49 4.74 16.19 -2.44
CA TRP A 49 4.97 16.30 -3.88
C TRP A 49 6.48 16.35 -4.16
N MET A 50 6.94 15.59 -5.15
CA MET A 50 8.37 15.40 -5.42
C MET A 50 8.98 16.46 -6.37
N GLY A 51 8.20 17.45 -6.81
CA GLY A 51 8.72 18.62 -7.53
C GLY A 51 8.16 18.79 -8.95
N GLN A 52 8.70 19.80 -9.63
CA GLN A 52 8.03 20.57 -10.70
C GLN A 52 7.69 19.77 -11.98
N ASP A 53 8.43 18.71 -12.30
CA ASP A 53 8.35 18.03 -13.61
C ASP A 53 7.38 16.83 -13.65
N GLY A 54 6.39 16.77 -12.76
CA GLY A 54 5.33 15.77 -12.84
C GLY A 54 4.48 15.64 -11.58
N MET A 55 3.62 14.61 -11.56
CA MET A 55 2.68 14.36 -10.46
C MET A 55 3.10 13.20 -9.55
N ALA A 56 4.39 13.10 -9.25
CA ALA A 56 4.93 12.09 -8.34
C ALA A 56 4.91 12.58 -6.88
N PHE A 57 4.59 11.66 -5.97
CA PHE A 57 4.48 11.91 -4.54
C PHE A 57 5.22 10.82 -3.76
N ALA A 58 5.93 11.23 -2.70
CA ALA A 58 6.45 10.33 -1.70
C ALA A 58 5.60 10.45 -0.43
N ALA A 59 5.30 9.32 0.21
CA ALA A 59 4.55 9.28 1.45
C ALA A 59 5.30 8.49 2.53
N GLU A 60 5.27 9.00 3.75
CA GLU A 60 5.81 8.38 4.96
C GLU A 60 4.66 8.06 5.91
N THR A 61 4.55 6.80 6.32
CA THR A 61 3.55 6.36 7.29
C THR A 61 4.06 6.55 8.72
N GLY A 62 3.17 6.71 9.69
CA GLY A 62 3.54 6.79 11.11
C GLY A 62 4.19 5.51 11.66
N SER A 63 4.11 4.40 10.92
CA SER A 63 4.87 3.17 11.16
C SER A 63 6.29 3.18 10.58
N GLY A 64 6.72 4.26 9.93
CA GLY A 64 8.07 4.44 9.40
C GLY A 64 8.30 3.82 8.01
N HIS A 65 7.24 3.61 7.22
CA HIS A 65 7.36 3.06 5.87
C HIS A 65 7.20 4.13 4.80
N LEU A 66 7.95 3.98 3.70
CA LEU A 66 7.88 4.85 2.54
C LEU A 66 7.11 4.18 1.41
N VAL A 67 6.20 4.93 0.79
CA VAL A 67 5.51 4.52 -0.43
C VAL A 67 5.51 5.67 -1.44
N ALA A 68 5.52 5.35 -2.73
CA ALA A 68 5.43 6.33 -3.80
C ALA A 68 4.07 6.24 -4.51
N MET A 69 3.60 7.35 -5.03
CA MET A 69 2.42 7.45 -5.89
C MET A 69 2.73 8.37 -7.07
N ASP A 70 2.03 8.18 -8.19
CA ASP A 70 2.15 9.05 -9.36
C ASP A 70 0.79 9.22 -10.06
N GLY A 71 0.68 10.27 -10.85
CA GLY A 71 -0.45 10.48 -11.74
C GLY A 71 -0.39 9.59 -12.98
N ALA A 72 -1.53 9.48 -13.67
CA ALA A 72 -1.54 8.99 -15.04
C ALA A 72 -0.93 10.06 -15.98
N PRO A 73 -0.36 9.67 -17.15
CA PRO A 73 0.19 10.62 -18.11
C PRO A 73 -0.76 11.74 -18.51
N GLU A 74 -2.05 11.43 -18.65
CA GLU A 74 -3.12 12.38 -19.00
C GLU A 74 -3.34 13.44 -17.90
N GLY A 75 -2.96 13.13 -16.67
CA GLY A 75 -3.01 14.04 -15.52
C GLY A 75 -1.67 14.69 -15.18
N GLY A 76 -0.68 14.65 -16.08
CA GLY A 76 0.66 15.20 -15.84
C GLY A 76 1.58 14.31 -14.99
N GLY A 77 1.16 13.07 -14.71
CA GLY A 77 2.04 12.08 -14.09
C GLY A 77 2.95 11.40 -15.10
N ARG A 78 3.86 10.57 -14.60
CA ARG A 78 4.83 9.84 -15.44
C ARG A 78 4.63 8.33 -15.41
N ASN A 79 3.54 7.86 -14.78
CA ASN A 79 3.24 6.44 -14.61
C ASN A 79 4.37 5.65 -13.92
N LEU A 80 5.05 6.27 -12.95
CA LEU A 80 6.21 5.66 -12.27
C LEU A 80 5.85 4.92 -10.96
N ALA A 81 4.63 5.14 -10.45
CA ALA A 81 4.12 4.52 -9.25
C ALA A 81 2.59 4.40 -9.32
N PRO A 82 1.94 3.63 -8.42
CA PRO A 82 0.48 3.51 -8.42
C PRO A 82 -0.21 4.86 -8.23
N ARG A 83 -1.43 4.97 -8.77
CA ARG A 83 -2.27 6.15 -8.60
C ARG A 83 -2.77 6.21 -7.17
N PRO A 84 -3.03 7.40 -6.60
CA PRO A 84 -3.62 7.53 -5.27
C PRO A 84 -4.90 6.71 -5.09
N MET A 85 -5.77 6.66 -6.11
CA MET A 85 -7.00 5.85 -6.04
C MET A 85 -6.74 4.35 -6.12
N GLU A 86 -5.68 3.90 -6.79
CA GLU A 86 -5.24 2.49 -6.75
C GLU A 86 -4.75 2.15 -5.33
N MET A 87 -4.02 3.06 -4.68
CA MET A 87 -3.59 2.87 -3.29
C MET A 87 -4.76 2.72 -2.31
N VAL A 88 -5.87 3.45 -2.52
CA VAL A 88 -7.10 3.27 -1.73
C VAL A 88 -7.67 1.85 -1.89
N LEU A 89 -7.71 1.33 -3.12
CA LEU A 89 -8.15 -0.06 -3.38
C LEU A 89 -7.18 -1.07 -2.77
N LEU A 90 -5.88 -0.87 -2.92
CA LEU A 90 -4.86 -1.75 -2.33
C LEU A 90 -4.98 -1.80 -0.80
N GLY A 91 -5.13 -0.64 -0.15
CA GLY A 91 -5.36 -0.54 1.29
C GLY A 91 -6.63 -1.25 1.74
N THR A 92 -7.70 -1.13 0.96
CA THR A 92 -8.98 -1.80 1.24
C THR A 92 -8.88 -3.32 1.06
N GLY A 93 -8.25 -3.77 -0.03
CA GLY A 93 -7.96 -5.18 -0.28
C GLY A 93 -7.11 -5.80 0.84
N GLY A 94 -6.06 -5.08 1.27
CA GLY A 94 -5.22 -5.49 2.39
C GLY A 94 -6.00 -5.59 3.71
N CYS A 95 -6.82 -4.59 4.01
CA CYS A 95 -7.69 -4.57 5.20
C CYS A 95 -8.61 -5.80 5.26
N THR A 96 -9.31 -6.11 4.16
CA THR A 96 -10.24 -7.25 4.16
C THR A 96 -9.52 -8.60 4.16
N ALA A 97 -8.44 -8.74 3.39
CA ALA A 97 -7.65 -9.98 3.37
C ALA A 97 -7.03 -10.28 4.74
N TYR A 98 -6.59 -9.24 5.47
CA TYR A 98 -6.08 -9.37 6.83
C TYR A 98 -7.13 -9.99 7.76
N ASP A 99 -8.36 -9.47 7.75
CA ASP A 99 -9.46 -10.00 8.56
C ASP A 99 -9.78 -11.46 8.21
N VAL A 100 -9.88 -11.78 6.92
CA VAL A 100 -10.20 -13.14 6.45
C VAL A 100 -9.15 -14.13 6.95
N VAL A 101 -7.86 -13.82 6.79
CA VAL A 101 -6.75 -14.65 7.28
C VAL A 101 -6.84 -14.81 8.80
N MET A 102 -7.09 -13.73 9.53
CA MET A 102 -7.17 -13.74 10.99
C MET A 102 -8.36 -14.58 11.49
N ILE A 103 -9.53 -14.46 10.86
CA ILE A 103 -10.72 -15.22 11.21
C ILE A 103 -10.50 -16.71 10.93
N LEU A 104 -9.98 -17.07 9.75
CA LEU A 104 -9.75 -18.47 9.38
C LEU A 104 -8.72 -19.15 10.29
N LYS A 105 -7.63 -18.44 10.65
CA LYS A 105 -6.67 -18.92 11.65
C LYS A 105 -7.32 -19.15 13.02
N LYS A 106 -8.15 -18.21 13.50
CA LYS A 106 -8.88 -18.35 14.77
C LYS A 106 -9.90 -19.50 14.74
N SER A 107 -10.49 -19.76 13.58
CA SER A 107 -11.37 -20.90 13.31
C SER A 107 -10.63 -22.22 13.07
N ARG A 108 -9.31 -22.26 13.31
CA ARG A 108 -8.44 -23.45 13.18
C ARG A 108 -8.46 -24.08 11.78
N GLN A 109 -8.70 -23.28 10.74
CA GLN A 109 -8.57 -23.71 9.35
C GLN A 109 -7.09 -23.74 8.95
N GLU A 110 -6.68 -24.73 8.15
CA GLU A 110 -5.30 -24.87 7.65
C GLU A 110 -5.07 -23.97 6.41
N ILE A 111 -5.17 -22.65 6.62
CA ILE A 111 -4.93 -21.65 5.57
C ILE A 111 -3.43 -21.47 5.29
N ALA A 112 -3.06 -21.47 4.02
CA ALA A 112 -1.71 -21.24 3.52
C ALA A 112 -1.57 -19.88 2.79
N GLY A 113 -2.65 -19.38 2.18
CA GLY A 113 -2.63 -18.12 1.43
C GLY A 113 -4.01 -17.48 1.29
N CYS A 114 -4.03 -16.16 1.11
CA CYS A 114 -5.23 -15.40 0.78
C CYS A 114 -4.83 -14.21 -0.08
N SER A 115 -5.34 -14.15 -1.31
CA SER A 115 -5.24 -12.98 -2.18
C SER A 115 -6.63 -12.44 -2.50
N VAL A 116 -6.71 -11.15 -2.80
CA VAL A 116 -7.95 -10.52 -3.24
C VAL A 116 -7.67 -9.65 -4.46
N THR A 117 -8.40 -9.91 -5.54
CA THR A 117 -8.40 -9.10 -6.76
C THR A 117 -9.58 -8.14 -6.69
N LEU A 118 -9.31 -6.84 -6.80
CA LEU A 118 -10.35 -5.81 -6.78
C LEU A 118 -10.55 -5.25 -8.19
N LYS A 119 -11.80 -5.20 -8.62
CA LYS A 119 -12.22 -4.48 -9.82
C LYS A 119 -13.17 -3.36 -9.42
N ALA A 120 -12.89 -2.13 -9.83
CA ALA A 120 -13.68 -0.98 -9.44
C ALA A 120 -14.13 -0.15 -10.65
N GLU A 121 -15.34 0.40 -10.56
CA GLU A 121 -15.87 1.43 -11.44
C GLU A 121 -15.88 2.77 -10.68
N ARG A 122 -15.65 3.86 -11.41
CA ARG A 122 -15.68 5.22 -10.89
C ARG A 122 -16.75 6.03 -11.60
N ALA A 123 -17.30 7.03 -10.91
CA ALA A 123 -18.22 7.98 -11.54
C ALA A 123 -17.55 8.67 -12.75
N SER A 124 -18.35 8.96 -13.78
CA SER A 124 -17.89 9.62 -15.00
C SER A 124 -17.56 11.10 -14.78
N GLU A 125 -18.26 11.74 -13.85
CA GLU A 125 -18.16 13.16 -13.50
C GLU A 125 -17.57 13.36 -12.10
N ASP A 126 -17.10 14.57 -11.84
CA ASP A 126 -16.57 14.91 -10.52
C ASP A 126 -17.70 15.09 -9.48
N PRO A 127 -17.51 14.59 -8.24
CA PRO A 127 -16.33 13.85 -7.75
C PRO A 127 -16.30 12.39 -8.27
N LYS A 128 -15.17 12.00 -8.89
CA LYS A 128 -14.94 10.64 -9.44
C LYS A 128 -14.71 9.57 -8.36
N VAL A 129 -15.65 9.42 -7.45
CA VAL A 129 -15.67 8.37 -6.41
C VAL A 129 -15.84 6.99 -7.02
N PHE A 130 -15.52 5.94 -6.26
CA PHE A 130 -15.92 4.58 -6.64
C PHE A 130 -17.44 4.44 -6.57
N THR A 131 -18.04 3.79 -7.57
CA THR A 131 -19.47 3.51 -7.65
C THR A 131 -19.77 2.02 -7.53
N LYS A 132 -18.83 1.16 -7.96
CA LYS A 132 -18.87 -0.28 -7.75
C LYS A 132 -17.48 -0.81 -7.43
N VAL A 133 -17.38 -1.75 -6.51
CA VAL A 133 -16.15 -2.52 -6.30
C VAL A 133 -16.48 -4.00 -6.11
N HIS A 134 -15.90 -4.84 -6.95
CA HIS A 134 -15.97 -6.30 -6.83
C HIS A 134 -14.68 -6.84 -6.22
N PHE A 135 -14.82 -7.69 -5.22
CA PHE A 135 -13.74 -8.38 -4.53
C PHE A 135 -13.77 -9.87 -4.90
N HIS A 136 -12.73 -10.37 -5.56
CA HIS A 136 -12.59 -11.80 -5.80
C HIS A 136 -11.47 -12.36 -4.91
N PHE A 137 -11.84 -13.20 -3.95
CA PHE A 137 -10.90 -13.83 -3.03
C PHE A 137 -10.41 -15.17 -3.58
N THR A 138 -9.11 -15.41 -3.48
CA THR A 138 -8.53 -16.74 -3.70
C THR A 138 -7.90 -17.19 -2.39
N VAL A 139 -8.49 -18.20 -1.77
CA VAL A 139 -8.04 -18.73 -0.47
C VAL A 139 -7.38 -20.08 -0.69
N THR A 140 -6.11 -20.17 -0.33
CA THR A 140 -5.31 -21.39 -0.49
C THR A 140 -5.13 -22.08 0.85
N GLY A 141 -5.31 -23.40 0.90
CA GLY A 141 -5.08 -24.17 2.12
C GLY A 141 -5.52 -25.63 2.01
N LYS A 142 -5.46 -26.34 3.14
CA LYS A 142 -5.79 -27.76 3.22
C LYS A 142 -7.13 -27.97 3.95
N ASN A 143 -8.00 -28.78 3.36
CA ASN A 143 -9.32 -29.13 3.91
C ASN A 143 -10.13 -27.91 4.40
N LEU A 144 -10.02 -26.78 3.70
CA LEU A 144 -10.73 -25.56 4.06
C LEU A 144 -12.24 -25.77 3.92
N ASN A 145 -12.99 -25.43 4.96
CA ASN A 145 -14.45 -25.50 4.93
C ASN A 145 -15.02 -24.28 4.17
N PRO A 146 -15.71 -24.47 3.03
CA PRO A 146 -16.24 -23.37 2.23
C PRO A 146 -17.17 -22.43 2.99
N ALA A 147 -18.05 -22.97 3.84
CA ALA A 147 -18.97 -22.15 4.63
C ALA A 147 -18.23 -21.30 5.68
N THR A 148 -17.07 -21.76 6.17
CA THR A 148 -16.24 -20.97 7.08
C THR A 148 -15.50 -19.86 6.34
N VAL A 149 -15.02 -20.13 5.12
CA VAL A 149 -14.41 -19.12 4.24
C VAL A 149 -15.42 -18.03 3.88
N GLU A 150 -16.60 -18.41 3.40
CA GLU A 150 -17.67 -17.47 3.07
C GLU A 150 -18.06 -16.62 4.29
N ARG A 151 -18.25 -17.25 5.45
CA ARG A 151 -18.55 -16.54 6.70
C ARG A 151 -17.43 -15.56 7.08
N ALA A 152 -16.17 -15.91 6.88
CA ALA A 152 -15.05 -15.02 7.20
C ALA A 152 -15.05 -13.77 6.30
N ILE A 153 -15.33 -13.94 5.01
CA ILE A 153 -15.46 -12.84 4.04
C ILE A 153 -16.62 -11.93 4.42
N ASN A 154 -17.81 -12.49 4.70
CA ASN A 154 -18.98 -11.72 5.13
C ASN A 154 -18.72 -10.93 6.41
N LEU A 155 -18.09 -11.55 7.41
CA LEU A 155 -17.74 -10.87 8.66
C LEU A 155 -16.74 -9.73 8.46
N SER A 156 -15.74 -9.91 7.58
CA SER A 156 -14.82 -8.83 7.23
C SER A 156 -15.58 -7.65 6.60
N HIS A 157 -16.45 -7.95 5.64
CA HIS A 157 -17.21 -6.94 4.90
C HIS A 157 -18.17 -6.13 5.78
N ASP A 158 -18.96 -6.83 6.59
CA ASP A 158 -20.10 -6.22 7.30
C ASP A 158 -19.72 -5.59 8.64
N LYS A 159 -18.60 -6.03 9.23
CA LYS A 159 -18.30 -5.71 10.64
C LYS A 159 -16.88 -5.21 10.90
N TYR A 160 -15.87 -5.79 10.27
CA TYR A 160 -14.48 -5.59 10.72
C TYR A 160 -13.66 -4.67 9.83
N CYS A 161 -13.72 -4.81 8.51
CA CYS A 161 -12.86 -4.01 7.64
C CYS A 161 -13.40 -2.60 7.48
N SER A 162 -12.86 -1.68 8.28
CA SER A 162 -13.21 -0.26 8.25
C SER A 162 -13.05 0.35 6.86
N ALA A 163 -12.04 -0.08 6.09
CA ALA A 163 -11.81 0.42 4.74
C ALA A 163 -12.96 0.06 3.77
N SER A 164 -13.41 -1.20 3.75
CA SER A 164 -14.54 -1.59 2.88
C SER A 164 -15.84 -0.94 3.34
N ILE A 165 -16.07 -0.82 4.65
CA ILE A 165 -17.24 -0.13 5.22
C ILE A 165 -17.27 1.36 4.83
N MET A 166 -16.11 2.04 4.77
CA MET A 166 -16.02 3.40 4.27
C MET A 166 -16.32 3.49 2.77
N ILE A 167 -15.75 2.59 1.96
CA ILE A 167 -16.03 2.55 0.50
C ILE A 167 -17.52 2.24 0.23
N ALA A 168 -18.16 1.40 1.05
CA ALA A 168 -19.59 1.05 0.92
C ALA A 168 -20.53 2.26 1.05
N LYS A 169 -20.05 3.40 1.56
CA LYS A 169 -20.84 4.65 1.63
C LYS A 169 -21.03 5.31 0.27
N THR A 170 -20.19 4.98 -0.71
CA THR A 170 -20.22 5.57 -2.06
C THR A 170 -20.35 4.53 -3.17
N ALA A 171 -19.93 3.29 -2.93
CA ALA A 171 -19.93 2.23 -3.93
C ALA A 171 -20.80 1.03 -3.51
N GLU A 172 -21.44 0.41 -4.49
CA GLU A 172 -21.98 -0.94 -4.37
C GLU A 172 -20.82 -1.94 -4.26
N LEU A 173 -20.84 -2.78 -3.23
CA LEU A 173 -19.80 -3.77 -3.02
C LEU A 173 -20.32 -5.17 -3.25
N THR A 174 -19.57 -5.96 -4.02
CA THR A 174 -19.86 -7.37 -4.28
C THR A 174 -18.62 -8.21 -4.04
N HIS A 175 -18.78 -9.47 -3.69
CA HIS A 175 -17.65 -10.37 -3.50
C HIS A 175 -17.93 -11.77 -4.04
N SER A 176 -16.85 -12.46 -4.40
CA SER A 176 -16.83 -13.88 -4.79
C SER A 176 -15.56 -14.52 -4.25
N PHE A 177 -15.51 -15.86 -4.20
CA PHE A 177 -14.31 -16.55 -3.75
C PHE A 177 -14.13 -17.92 -4.41
N ASP A 178 -12.87 -18.31 -4.53
CA ASP A 178 -12.43 -19.66 -4.87
C ASP A 178 -11.52 -20.22 -3.76
N ILE A 179 -11.60 -21.53 -3.56
CA ILE A 179 -10.72 -22.27 -2.67
C ILE A 179 -9.77 -23.11 -3.53
N VAL A 180 -8.47 -22.93 -3.31
CA VAL A 180 -7.41 -23.63 -4.01
C VAL A 180 -6.69 -24.55 -3.03
N ALA A 181 -6.40 -25.78 -3.47
CA ALA A 181 -5.61 -26.72 -2.68
C ALA A 181 -4.19 -26.18 -2.46
N GLY A 182 -3.75 -26.18 -1.20
CA GLY A 182 -2.40 -25.77 -0.79
C GLY A 182 -1.43 -26.92 -0.59
#